data_AF-A0A537W193-F1
#
_entry.id   AF-A0A537W193-F1
#
_cell.length_a   1.000
_cell.length_b   1.000
_cell.length_c   1.000
_cell.angle_alpha   90.00
_cell.angle_beta   90.00
_cell.angle_gamma   90.00
#
_symmetry.space_group_name_H-M   'P 1'
#
loop_
_entity.id
_entity.type
_entity.pdbx_description
1 polymer ?
#
loop_
_entity_poly.entity_id
_entity_poly.type
_entity_poly.pdbx_seq_one_letter_code
_entity_poly.pdbx_strand_id
1 'polypeptide(L)'
;LLQPYFDILKCLRRGAVYGEATSWIFRLGPVANLAALLAAILIVPFGGMPSPLSFSGDLIVLAGLLALGRFATVLAALDTGSSFEGMGASREVHFAALAEPAF
;
A
#
# COMPACT_ATOMS: atom_id res chain seq x y z
N LEU A 1 14.44 20.81 -2.51
CA LEU A 1 13.48 20.25 -3.50
C LEU A 1 13.85 18.83 -3.94
N LEU A 2 15.10 18.53 -4.30
CA LEU A 2 15.49 17.18 -4.80
C LEU A 2 15.72 16.11 -3.72
N GLN A 3 15.68 16.48 -2.44
CA GLN A 3 15.93 15.60 -1.29
C GLN A 3 15.15 14.26 -1.36
N PRO A 4 13.84 14.22 -1.70
CA PRO A 4 13.09 12.96 -1.75
C PRO A 4 13.65 11.96 -2.78
N TYR A 5 14.16 12.45 -3.91
CA TYR A 5 14.76 11.59 -4.94
C TYR A 5 16.09 10.99 -4.47
N PHE A 6 16.89 11.75 -3.74
CA PHE A 6 18.12 11.24 -3.13
C PHE A 6 17.84 10.21 -2.05
N ASP A 7 16.77 10.39 -1.26
CA ASP A 7 16.36 9.43 -0.23
C ASP A 7 15.86 8.11 -0.84
N ILE A 8 15.05 8.16 -1.91
CA ILE A 8 14.65 6.95 -2.65
C ILE A 8 15.88 6.22 -3.19
N LEU A 9 16.78 6.93 -3.86
CA LEU A 9 17.99 6.34 -4.43
C LEU A 9 18.90 5.74 -3.34
N LYS A 10 19.00 6.40 -2.19
CA LYS A 10 19.73 5.90 -1.03
C LYS A 10 19.11 4.63 -0.47
N CYS A 11 17.78 4.56 -0.38
CA CYS A 11 17.06 3.37 0.07
C CYS A 11 17.24 2.21 -0.91
N LEU A 12 17.13 2.45 -2.22
CA LEU A 12 17.33 1.42 -3.25
C LEU A 12 18.75 0.86 -3.29
N ARG A 13 19.75 1.64 -2.87
CA ARG A 13 21.15 1.19 -2.76
C ARG A 13 21.43 0.37 -1.51
N ARG A 14 20.54 0.37 -0.52
CA ARG A 14 20.70 -0.44 0.70
C ARG A 14 20.15 -1.85 0.45
N GLY A 15 20.86 -2.86 0.95
CA GLY A 15 20.37 -4.23 0.93
C GLY A 15 19.17 -4.39 1.87
N ALA A 16 18.22 -5.25 1.50
CA ALA A 16 17.12 -5.64 2.37
C ALA A 16 17.59 -6.72 3.35
N VAL A 17 17.29 -6.53 4.64
CA VAL A 17 17.54 -7.52 5.70
C VAL A 17 16.22 -8.19 6.02
N TYR A 18 16.20 -9.53 6.01
CA TYR A 18 15.01 -10.33 6.29
C TYR A 18 15.25 -11.14 7.57
N GLY A 19 14.27 -11.13 8.47
CA GLY A 19 14.34 -11.94 9.70
C GLY A 19 14.05 -13.41 9.42
N GLU A 20 14.60 -14.31 10.24
CA GLU A 20 14.38 -15.76 10.10
C GLU A 20 12.90 -16.16 10.30
N ALA A 21 12.14 -15.37 11.05
CA ALA A 21 10.71 -15.60 11.28
C ALA A 21 9.79 -15.03 10.18
N THR A 22 10.32 -14.30 9.20
CA THR A 22 9.51 -13.70 8.12
C THR A 22 9.20 -14.70 7.02
N SER A 23 7.98 -14.68 6.49
CA SER A 23 7.60 -15.50 5.35
C SER A 23 7.74 -14.74 4.03
N TRP A 24 7.32 -15.38 2.93
CA TRP A 24 7.25 -14.74 1.62
C TRP A 24 6.23 -13.58 1.57
N ILE A 25 5.29 -13.55 2.52
CA ILE A 25 4.25 -12.51 2.63
C ILE A 25 4.88 -11.14 2.91
N PHE A 26 5.90 -11.08 3.79
CA PHE A 26 6.65 -9.85 4.06
C PHE A 26 7.26 -9.23 2.78
N ARG A 27 7.72 -10.07 1.84
CA ARG A 27 8.28 -9.59 0.57
C ARG A 27 7.21 -9.17 -0.43
N LEU A 28 6.08 -9.88 -0.45
CA LEU A 28 5.00 -9.57 -1.38
C LEU A 28 4.17 -8.37 -0.97
N GLY A 29 4.00 -8.07 0.32
CA GLY A 29 3.16 -6.96 0.78
C GLY A 29 3.50 -5.62 0.12
N PRO A 30 4.77 -5.17 0.13
CA PRO A 30 5.18 -3.93 -0.54
C PRO A 30 4.93 -3.94 -2.05
N VAL A 31 5.15 -5.08 -2.70
CA VAL A 31 4.94 -5.24 -4.16
C VAL A 31 3.46 -5.20 -4.51
N ALA A 32 2.62 -5.89 -3.74
CA ALA A 32 1.17 -5.92 -3.91
C ALA A 32 0.56 -4.53 -3.67
N ASN A 33 1.00 -3.81 -2.65
CA ASN A 33 0.57 -2.44 -2.41
C ASN A 33 0.96 -1.51 -3.57
N LEU A 34 2.21 -1.57 -4.03
CA LEU A 34 2.65 -0.78 -5.19
C LEU A 34 1.84 -1.11 -6.45
N ALA A 35 1.58 -2.38 -6.72
CA ALA A 35 0.76 -2.81 -7.86
C ALA A 35 -0.68 -2.30 -7.75
N ALA A 36 -1.29 -2.35 -6.57
CA ALA A 36 -2.63 -1.84 -6.32
C ALA A 36 -2.71 -0.31 -6.55
N LEU A 37 -1.71 0.45 -6.08
CA LEU A 37 -1.63 1.89 -6.31
C LEU A 37 -1.42 2.24 -7.78
N LEU A 38 -0.58 1.49 -8.50
CA LEU A 38 -0.39 1.69 -9.93
C LEU A 38 -1.67 1.40 -10.72
N ALA A 39 -2.43 0.36 -10.33
CA ALA A 39 -3.73 0.08 -10.92
C ALA A 39 -4.76 1.18 -10.61
N ALA A 40 -4.77 1.70 -9.38
CA ALA A 40 -5.66 2.79 -8.97
C ALA A 40 -5.43 4.06 -9.81
N ILE A 41 -4.17 4.40 -10.13
CA ILE A 41 -3.81 5.55 -10.97
C ILE A 41 -4.48 5.48 -12.35
N LEU A 42 -4.67 4.28 -12.91
CA LEU A 42 -5.31 4.11 -14.22
C LEU A 42 -6.82 4.38 -14.20
N ILE A 43 -7.44 4.41 -13.02
CA ILE A 43 -8.87 4.63 -12.82
C ILE A 43 -9.17 6.09 -12.45
N VAL A 44 -8.21 6.79 -11.83
CA VAL A 44 -8.40 8.17 -11.37
C VAL A 44 -8.36 9.15 -12.54
N PRO A 45 -9.38 10.02 -12.71
CA PRO A 45 -9.37 11.06 -13.75
C PRO A 45 -8.41 12.20 -13.38
N PHE A 46 -7.64 12.69 -14.36
CA PHE A 46 -6.66 13.77 -14.17
C PHE A 46 -7.15 15.08 -14.80
N GLY A 47 -7.51 16.05 -13.96
CA GLY A 47 -7.62 17.46 -14.38
C GLY A 47 -8.56 17.72 -15.56
N GLY A 48 -9.69 17.01 -15.65
CA GLY A 48 -10.67 17.14 -16.73
C GLY A 48 -10.45 16.21 -17.93
N MET A 49 -9.39 15.40 -17.93
CA MET A 49 -9.23 14.31 -18.89
C MET A 49 -9.99 13.05 -18.43
N PRO A 50 -10.58 12.29 -19.36
CA PRO A 50 -11.19 11.01 -19.02
C PRO A 50 -10.14 10.07 -18.44
N SER A 51 -10.56 9.24 -17.48
CA SER A 51 -9.72 8.18 -16.93
C SER A 51 -9.20 7.26 -18.06
N PRO A 52 -7.94 6.81 -18.01
CA PRO A 52 -7.42 5.80 -18.93
C PRO A 52 -8.27 4.53 -18.96
N LEU A 53 -8.87 4.14 -17.83
CA LEU A 53 -9.82 3.03 -17.69
C LEU A 53 -11.10 3.54 -17.04
N SER A 54 -12.16 3.64 -17.85
CA SER A 54 -13.50 4.06 -17.41
C SER A 54 -14.49 2.93 -17.67
N PHE A 55 -15.22 2.50 -16.64
CA PHE A 55 -16.29 1.51 -16.74
C PHE A 55 -17.28 1.69 -15.59
N SER A 56 -18.48 1.10 -15.71
CA SER A 56 -19.49 1.17 -14.66
C SER A 56 -19.01 0.46 -13.38
N GLY A 57 -18.86 1.22 -12.29
CA GLY A 57 -18.38 0.70 -11.00
C GLY A 57 -16.87 0.88 -10.77
N ASP A 58 -16.20 1.67 -11.60
CA ASP A 58 -14.82 2.11 -11.44
C ASP A 58 -14.51 2.65 -10.03
N LEU A 59 -15.43 3.38 -9.41
CA LEU A 59 -15.28 3.90 -8.04
C LEU A 59 -15.18 2.78 -6.98
N ILE A 60 -15.97 1.71 -7.12
CA ILE A 60 -15.94 0.56 -6.19
C ILE A 60 -14.62 -0.20 -6.36
N VAL A 61 -14.16 -0.37 -7.60
CA VAL A 61 -12.86 -0.99 -7.87
C VAL A 61 -11.72 -0.14 -7.34
N LEU A 62 -11.79 1.18 -7.48
CA LEU A 62 -10.82 2.10 -6.91
C LEU A 62 -10.76 1.97 -5.37
N ALA A 63 -11.91 2.00 -4.69
CA ALA A 63 -11.97 1.80 -3.23
C ALA A 63 -11.40 0.42 -2.84
N GLY A 64 -11.76 -0.64 -3.56
CA GLY A 64 -11.24 -1.98 -3.35
C GLY A 64 -9.73 -2.10 -3.55
N LEU A 65 -9.15 -1.42 -4.56
CA LEU A 65 -7.71 -1.39 -4.80
C LEU A 65 -6.96 -0.67 -3.67
N LEU A 66 -7.50 0.45 -3.19
CA LEU A 66 -6.92 1.18 -2.04
C LEU A 66 -7.00 0.35 -0.76
N ALA A 67 -8.13 -0.30 -0.50
CA ALA A 67 -8.29 -1.21 0.63
C ALA A 67 -7.33 -2.41 0.53
N LEU A 68 -7.16 -3.00 -0.66
CA LEU A 68 -6.24 -4.10 -0.91
C LEU A 68 -4.78 -3.72 -0.63
N GLY A 69 -4.34 -2.53 -1.05
CA GLY A 69 -2.99 -2.05 -0.79
C GLY A 69 -2.69 -1.87 0.70
N ARG A 70 -3.66 -1.33 1.46
CA ARG A 70 -3.57 -1.22 2.93
C ARG A 70 -3.55 -2.58 3.59
N PHE A 71 -4.44 -3.48 3.18
CA PHE A 71 -4.48 -4.86 3.66
C PHE A 71 -3.13 -5.58 3.45
N ALA A 72 -2.54 -5.46 2.27
CA ALA A 72 -1.22 -6.04 1.98
C ALA A 72 -0.11 -5.48 2.87
N THR A 73 -0.17 -4.17 3.20
CA THR A 73 0.78 -3.51 4.10
C THR A 73 0.62 -4.01 5.54
N VAL A 74 -0.62 -4.14 6.03
CA VAL A 74 -0.94 -4.68 7.36
C VAL A 74 -0.52 -6.13 7.47
N LEU A 75 -0.79 -6.95 6.45
CA LEU A 75 -0.36 -8.35 6.43
C LEU A 75 1.16 -8.50 6.51
N ALA A 76 1.92 -7.68 5.75
CA ALA A 76 3.37 -7.72 5.82
C ALA A 76 3.90 -7.34 7.22
N ALA A 77 3.29 -6.34 7.88
CA ALA A 77 3.68 -5.95 9.23
C ALA A 77 3.37 -7.05 10.27
N LEU A 78 2.30 -7.82 10.09
CA LEU A 78 1.97 -8.94 10.98
C LEU A 78 2.89 -10.15 10.76
N ASP A 79 3.38 -10.35 9.54
CA ASP A 79 4.23 -11.50 9.15
C ASP A 79 5.62 -11.47 9.80
N THR A 80 6.08 -10.32 10.30
CA THR A 80 7.39 -10.23 10.97
C THR A 80 7.42 -10.78 12.39
N GLY A 81 6.24 -11.08 12.97
CA GLY A 81 6.11 -11.65 14.31
C GLY A 81 6.59 -10.74 15.44
N SER A 82 6.91 -9.48 15.15
CA SER A 82 7.37 -8.49 16.13
C SER A 82 6.20 -7.79 16.80
N SER A 83 6.24 -7.67 18.14
CA SER A 83 5.21 -6.95 18.90
C SER A 83 5.09 -5.48 18.49
N PHE A 84 6.19 -4.85 18.05
CA PHE A 84 6.16 -3.46 17.60
C PHE A 84 5.45 -3.27 16.26
N GLU A 85 5.70 -4.18 15.32
CA GLU A 85 5.06 -4.13 14.00
C GLU A 85 3.57 -4.46 14.11
N GLY A 86 3.20 -5.42 14.96
CA GLY A 86 1.80 -5.72 15.29
C GLY A 86 1.08 -4.55 15.98
N MET A 87 1.73 -3.85 16.90
CA MET A 87 1.16 -2.63 17.51
C MET A 87 0.93 -1.51 16.48
N GLY A 88 1.86 -1.33 15.54
CA GLY A 88 1.72 -0.37 14.43
C GLY A 88 0.57 -0.73 13.49
N ALA A 89 0.49 -2.00 13.09
CA ALA A 89 -0.57 -2.53 12.24
C ALA A 89 -1.96 -2.36 12.87
N SER A 90 -2.10 -2.62 14.16
CA SER A 90 -3.37 -2.42 14.90
C SER A 90 -3.86 -0.98 14.85
N ARG A 91 -2.95 0.00 15.02
CA ARG A 91 -3.29 1.43 14.92
C ARG A 91 -3.76 1.81 13.51
N GLU A 92 -3.04 1.35 12.49
CA GLU A 92 -3.41 1.62 11.10
C GLU A 92 -4.80 1.07 10.76
N VAL A 93 -5.09 -0.17 11.16
CA VAL A 93 -6.42 -0.78 10.96
C VAL A 93 -7.50 -0.04 11.75
N HIS A 94 -7.21 0.43 12.96
CA HIS A 94 -8.18 1.20 13.74
C HIS A 94 -8.55 2.52 13.06
N PHE A 95 -7.56 3.27 12.56
CA PHE A 95 -7.84 4.48 11.78
C PHE A 95 -8.53 4.18 10.45
N ALA A 96 -8.16 3.07 9.80
CA ALA A 96 -8.83 2.60 8.58
C ALA A 96 -10.33 2.39 8.80
N ALA A 97 -10.69 1.62 9.83
CA ALA A 97 -12.08 1.29 10.14
C ALA A 97 -12.94 2.54 10.43
N LEU A 98 -12.33 3.59 10.98
CA LEU A 98 -13.02 4.87 11.22
C LEU A 98 -13.16 5.71 9.95
N ALA A 99 -12.21 5.61 9.02
CA ALA A 99 -12.18 6.43 7.79
C ALA A 99 -12.98 5.81 6.63
N GLU A 100 -13.02 4.48 6.51
CA GLU A 100 -13.67 3.77 5.40
C GLU A 100 -15.18 4.07 5.23
N PRO A 101 -16.00 4.24 6.28
CA PRO A 101 -17.42 4.59 6.12
C PRO A 101 -17.68 6.00 5.54
N ALA A 102 -16.65 6.86 5.51
CA ALA A 102 -16.77 8.21 4.96
C ALA A 102 -16.49 8.28 3.45
N PHE A 103 -16.09 7.16 2.83
CA PHE A 103 -15.82 7.04 1.39
C PHE A 103 -17.04 6.53 0.60
#